data_AF-M3H692-F1
#
_entry.id   AF-M3H692-F1
#
_cell.length_a   1.000
_cell.length_b   1.000
_cell.length_c   1.000
_cell.angle_alpha   90.00
_cell.angle_beta   90.00
_cell.angle_gamma   90.00
#
_symmetry.space_group_name_H-M   'P 1'
#
loop_
_entity.id
_entity.type
_entity.pdbx_description
1 polymer ?
#
loop_
_entity_poly.entity_id
_entity_poly.type
_entity_poly.pdbx_seq_one_letter_code
_entity_poly.pdbx_strand_id
1 'polypeptide(L)'
;MQPLKFIKRNVNRIAKAFLLLSVARTLCLGFTITILIGSFGIYISESGRLSYTVSLYLATSSICVTGLSPVLLSELQRSTQLIMMFLIQIGGLGIITFTVLIGVLVVRGLSRSTRLASFVYEATDAHLAKRMRDKKLEQQSAVISPGKKKTEAEASYVRRMLISLFNITLSIEAVGATLLFFVCQKRIVFQELRIVFF
;
A
#
# COMPACT_ATOMS: atom_id res chain seq x y z
N MET A 1 -1.18 -21.25 28.80
CA MET A 1 -1.66 -19.90 28.38
C MET A 1 -0.62 -18.76 28.52
N GLN A 2 0.69 -19.05 28.58
CA GLN A 2 1.77 -18.05 28.73
C GLN A 2 2.41 -17.49 27.43
N PRO A 3 2.45 -18.18 26.26
CA PRO A 3 3.22 -17.70 25.10
C PRO A 3 2.59 -16.51 24.38
N LEU A 4 1.25 -16.38 24.41
CA LEU A 4 0.55 -15.27 23.75
C LEU A 4 0.89 -13.91 24.36
N LYS A 5 1.09 -13.81 25.69
CA LYS A 5 1.39 -12.53 26.34
C LYS A 5 2.78 -12.01 25.95
N PHE A 6 3.74 -12.91 25.76
CA PHE A 6 5.10 -12.56 25.37
C PHE A 6 5.17 -12.08 23.91
N ILE A 7 4.47 -12.78 23.01
CA ILE A 7 4.33 -12.40 21.59
C ILE A 7 3.66 -11.03 21.47
N LYS A 8 2.52 -10.83 22.16
CA LYS A 8 1.81 -9.52 22.14
C LYS A 8 2.71 -8.38 22.64
N ARG A 9 3.54 -8.64 23.65
CA ARG A 9 4.43 -7.62 24.25
C ARG A 9 5.59 -7.24 23.33
N ASN A 10 6.17 -8.20 22.59
CA ASN A 10 7.21 -7.91 21.60
C ASN A 10 6.64 -7.23 20.35
N VAL A 11 5.47 -7.66 19.86
CA VAL A 11 4.77 -7.00 18.75
C VAL A 11 4.45 -5.54 19.11
N ASN A 12 3.98 -5.26 20.33
CA ASN A 12 3.71 -3.87 20.76
C ASN A 12 4.97 -3.02 20.88
N ARG A 13 6.13 -3.59 21.22
CA ARG A 13 7.41 -2.86 21.26
C ARG A 13 7.91 -2.54 19.85
N ILE A 14 7.81 -3.49 18.92
CA ILE A 14 8.19 -3.29 17.52
C ILE A 14 7.24 -2.27 16.89
N ALA A 15 5.93 -2.38 17.10
CA ALA A 15 4.95 -1.42 16.62
C ALA A 15 5.17 -0.01 17.19
N LYS A 16 5.53 0.11 18.48
CA LYS A 16 5.92 1.40 19.09
C LYS A 16 7.21 1.95 18.49
N ALA A 17 8.23 1.12 18.23
CA ALA A 17 9.45 1.55 17.57
C ALA A 17 9.21 1.99 16.12
N PHE A 18 8.33 1.29 15.40
CA PHE A 18 7.85 1.66 14.06
C PHE A 18 7.04 2.97 14.07
N LEU A 19 6.26 3.22 15.13
CA LEU A 19 5.56 4.48 15.37
C LEU A 19 6.47 5.61 15.86
N LEU A 20 7.70 5.32 16.30
CA LEU A 20 8.73 6.32 16.60
C LEU A 20 9.53 6.71 15.33
N LEU A 21 9.37 5.98 14.22
CA LEU A 21 9.89 6.41 12.92
C LEU A 21 8.86 7.32 12.24
N SER A 22 9.33 8.38 11.55
CA SER A 22 8.47 9.24 10.73
C SER A 22 7.63 8.39 9.78
N VAL A 23 6.37 8.77 9.54
CA VAL A 23 5.47 8.03 8.65
C VAL A 23 6.08 7.85 7.26
N ALA A 24 6.79 8.85 6.76
CA ALA A 24 7.53 8.75 5.49
C ALA A 24 8.60 7.64 5.53
N ARG A 25 9.33 7.49 6.63
CA ARG A 25 10.32 6.42 6.80
C ARG A 25 9.66 5.05 6.88
N THR A 26 8.56 4.94 7.63
CA THR A 26 7.78 3.71 7.75
C THR A 26 7.25 3.25 6.40
N LEU A 27 6.73 4.17 5.58
CA LEU A 27 6.32 3.88 4.21
C LEU A 27 7.50 3.47 3.35
N CYS A 28 8.59 4.26 3.34
CA CYS A 28 9.78 3.97 2.54
C CYS A 28 10.39 2.60 2.86
N LEU A 29 10.51 2.26 4.15
CA LEU A 29 10.97 0.95 4.61
C LEU A 29 10.00 -0.17 4.21
N GLY A 30 8.69 0.07 4.33
CA GLY A 30 7.67 -0.89 3.89
C GLY A 30 7.80 -1.21 2.40
N PHE A 31 7.82 -0.19 1.53
CA PHE A 31 8.02 -0.35 0.10
C PHE A 31 9.36 -1.04 -0.20
N THR A 32 10.45 -0.63 0.46
CA THR A 32 11.77 -1.23 0.27
C THR A 32 11.76 -2.73 0.59
N ILE A 33 11.19 -3.13 1.72
CA ILE A 33 11.11 -4.54 2.12
C ILE A 33 10.25 -5.33 1.13
N THR A 34 9.08 -4.81 0.74
CA THR A 34 8.22 -5.47 -0.24
C THR A 34 8.90 -5.60 -1.61
N ILE A 35 9.65 -4.59 -2.05
CA ILE A 35 10.43 -4.64 -3.30
C ILE A 35 11.48 -5.75 -3.22
N LEU A 36 12.23 -5.83 -2.11
CA LEU A 36 13.28 -6.84 -1.95
C LEU A 36 12.70 -8.26 -1.91
N ILE A 37 11.57 -8.46 -1.23
CA ILE A 37 10.89 -9.76 -1.20
C ILE A 37 10.35 -10.11 -2.60
N GLY A 38 9.71 -9.16 -3.28
CA GLY A 38 9.18 -9.36 -4.62
C GLY A 38 10.27 -9.64 -5.65
N SER A 39 11.36 -8.88 -5.63
CA SER A 39 12.49 -9.05 -6.55
C SER A 39 13.17 -10.40 -6.37
N PHE A 40 13.32 -10.85 -5.12
CA PHE A 40 13.85 -12.17 -4.82
C PHE A 40 12.91 -13.29 -5.30
N GLY A 41 11.60 -13.13 -5.10
CA GLY A 41 10.59 -14.05 -5.63
C GLY A 41 10.64 -14.16 -7.16
N ILE A 42 10.74 -13.03 -7.86
CA ILE A 42 10.89 -12.99 -9.33
C ILE A 42 12.18 -13.68 -9.76
N TYR A 43 13.29 -13.41 -9.09
CA TYR A 43 14.61 -13.98 -9.43
C TYR A 43 14.61 -15.51 -9.32
N ILE A 44 14.06 -16.06 -8.23
CA ILE A 44 13.94 -17.52 -8.06
C ILE A 44 12.96 -18.10 -9.08
N SER A 45 11.83 -17.42 -9.30
CA SER A 45 10.77 -17.90 -10.18
C SER A 45 11.24 -18.06 -11.63
N GLU A 46 12.21 -17.25 -12.08
CA GLU A 46 12.78 -17.34 -13.43
C GLU A 46 14.00 -18.27 -13.54
N SER A 47 14.35 -19.02 -12.48
CA SER A 47 15.42 -20.03 -12.49
C SER A 47 16.76 -19.54 -13.04
N GLY A 48 17.09 -18.26 -12.83
CA GLY A 48 18.33 -17.66 -13.32
C GLY A 48 18.31 -17.17 -14.77
N ARG A 49 17.17 -17.23 -15.48
CA ARG A 49 17.01 -16.63 -16.83
C ARG A 49 17.16 -15.11 -16.81
N LEU A 50 16.79 -14.47 -15.69
CA LEU A 50 16.90 -13.02 -15.50
C LEU A 50 18.02 -12.70 -14.49
N SER A 51 18.79 -11.66 -14.79
CA SER A 51 19.70 -11.05 -13.82
C SER A 51 18.91 -10.44 -12.66
N TYR A 52 19.48 -10.49 -11.44
CA TYR A 52 18.83 -9.95 -10.24
C TYR A 52 18.47 -8.46 -10.39
N THR A 53 19.29 -7.68 -11.10
CA THR A 53 18.99 -6.26 -11.39
C THR A 53 17.70 -6.09 -12.19
N VAL A 54 17.44 -6.99 -13.14
CA VAL A 54 16.19 -7.00 -13.92
C VAL A 54 15.01 -7.38 -13.03
N SER A 55 15.17 -8.39 -12.18
CA SER A 55 14.13 -8.79 -11.22
C SER A 55 13.79 -7.67 -10.23
N LEU A 56 14.80 -6.91 -9.77
CA LEU A 56 14.62 -5.75 -8.91
C LEU A 56 13.89 -4.61 -9.63
N TYR A 57 14.25 -4.35 -10.88
CA TYR A 57 13.56 -3.36 -11.70
C TYR A 57 12.10 -3.74 -11.93
N LEU A 58 11.81 -5.00 -12.28
CA LEU A 58 10.45 -5.51 -12.47
C LEU A 58 9.61 -5.40 -11.19
N ALA A 59 10.16 -5.77 -10.04
CA ALA A 59 9.47 -5.64 -8.76
C ALA A 59 9.17 -4.18 -8.42
N THR A 60 10.17 -3.29 -8.59
CA THR A 60 10.02 -1.85 -8.32
C THR A 60 8.98 -1.22 -9.25
N SER A 61 9.03 -1.52 -10.54
CA SER A 61 8.07 -1.00 -11.52
C SER A 61 6.64 -1.49 -11.27
N SER A 62 6.50 -2.75 -10.81
CA SER A 62 5.22 -3.36 -10.48
C SER A 62 4.58 -2.72 -9.25
N ILE A 63 5.31 -2.64 -8.13
CA ILE A 63 4.75 -2.07 -6.89
C ILE A 63 4.52 -0.55 -6.97
N CYS A 64 5.30 0.16 -7.79
CA CYS A 64 5.05 1.57 -8.09
C CYS A 64 3.98 1.78 -9.16
N VAL A 65 3.47 0.69 -9.77
CA VAL A 65 2.43 0.71 -10.81
C VAL A 65 2.83 1.57 -12.02
N THR A 66 4.12 1.57 -12.38
CA THR A 66 4.65 2.36 -13.51
C THR A 66 4.52 1.66 -14.86
N GLY A 67 4.48 0.32 -14.88
CA GLY A 67 4.27 -0.46 -16.11
C GLY A 67 5.47 -0.58 -17.05
N LEU A 68 6.67 -0.21 -16.61
CA LEU A 68 7.90 -0.34 -17.39
C LEU A 68 8.51 -1.74 -17.22
N SER A 69 8.99 -2.33 -18.31
CA SER A 69 9.70 -3.61 -18.31
C SER A 69 10.85 -3.62 -19.33
N PRO A 70 12.05 -4.08 -18.96
CA PRO A 70 13.18 -4.23 -19.87
C PRO A 70 13.11 -5.53 -20.70
N VAL A 71 12.15 -6.41 -20.41
CA VAL A 71 11.94 -7.71 -21.06
C VAL A 71 10.48 -7.90 -21.46
N LEU A 72 10.22 -8.79 -22.41
CA LEU A 72 8.86 -9.08 -22.86
C LEU A 72 8.07 -9.85 -21.78
N LEU A 73 6.97 -9.27 -21.31
CA LEU A 73 6.12 -9.86 -20.26
C LEU A 73 5.55 -11.23 -20.62
N SER A 74 5.33 -11.48 -21.92
CA SER A 74 4.81 -12.74 -22.45
C SER A 74 5.77 -13.92 -22.29
N GLU A 75 7.07 -13.68 -22.16
CA GLU A 75 8.11 -14.71 -22.07
C GLU A 75 8.50 -15.08 -20.64
N LEU A 76 7.93 -14.36 -19.65
CA LEU A 76 8.12 -14.66 -18.24
C LEU A 76 7.27 -15.89 -17.83
N GLN A 77 7.76 -16.59 -16.82
CA GLN A 77 7.03 -17.67 -16.20
C GLN A 77 5.74 -17.15 -15.56
N ARG A 78 4.70 -17.98 -15.60
CA ARG A 78 3.37 -17.63 -15.05
C ARG A 78 3.43 -17.27 -13.57
N SER A 79 4.33 -17.91 -12.80
CA SER A 79 4.60 -17.57 -11.40
C SER A 79 5.14 -16.16 -11.24
N THR A 80 6.02 -15.71 -12.14
CA THR A 80 6.57 -14.36 -12.13
C THR A 80 5.51 -13.32 -12.47
N GLN A 81 4.66 -13.59 -13.46
CA GLN A 81 3.51 -12.74 -13.80
C GLN A 81 2.54 -12.61 -12.62
N LEU A 82 2.27 -13.70 -11.88
CA LEU A 82 1.45 -13.67 -10.66
C LEU A 82 2.08 -12.82 -9.56
N ILE A 83 3.39 -12.95 -9.33
CA ILE A 83 4.10 -12.11 -8.35
C ILE A 83 3.95 -10.63 -8.72
N MET A 84 4.18 -10.26 -9.99
CA MET A 84 3.99 -8.89 -10.47
C MET A 84 2.55 -8.40 -10.25
N MET A 85 1.53 -9.21 -10.53
CA MET A 85 0.13 -8.86 -10.26
C MET A 85 -0.12 -8.57 -8.78
N PHE A 86 0.42 -9.38 -7.86
CA PHE A 86 0.33 -9.11 -6.43
C PHE A 86 1.02 -7.80 -6.04
N LEU A 87 2.20 -7.52 -6.59
CA LEU A 87 2.92 -6.28 -6.32
C LEU A 87 2.15 -5.06 -6.81
N ILE A 88 1.56 -5.13 -8.01
CA ILE A 88 0.70 -4.08 -8.56
C ILE A 88 -0.50 -3.83 -7.64
N GLN A 89 -1.15 -4.89 -7.14
CA GLN A 89 -2.29 -4.75 -6.23
C GLN A 89 -1.91 -4.04 -4.93
N ILE A 90 -0.81 -4.46 -4.31
CA ILE A 90 -0.30 -3.87 -3.07
C ILE A 90 0.05 -2.41 -3.29
N GLY A 91 0.70 -2.10 -4.42
CA GLY A 91 1.04 -0.75 -4.84
C GLY A 91 -0.18 0.15 -5.05
N GLY A 92 -1.14 -0.32 -5.85
CA GLY A 92 -2.37 0.41 -6.17
C GLY A 92 -3.21 0.71 -4.94
N LEU A 93 -3.36 -0.26 -4.03
CA LEU A 93 -4.05 -0.05 -2.75
C LEU A 93 -3.34 0.99 -1.87
N GLY A 94 -2.01 1.06 -1.92
CA GLY A 94 -1.22 2.08 -1.22
C GLY A 94 -1.54 3.49 -1.71
N ILE A 95 -1.55 3.70 -3.04
CA ILE A 95 -1.84 4.99 -3.67
C ILE A 95 -3.29 5.43 -3.37
N ILE A 96 -4.25 4.51 -3.46
CA ILE A 96 -5.67 4.79 -3.19
C ILE A 96 -5.86 5.21 -1.73
N THR A 97 -5.27 4.46 -0.80
CA THR A 97 -5.34 4.74 0.65
C THR A 97 -4.80 6.13 0.97
N PHE A 98 -3.65 6.49 0.40
CA PHE A 98 -3.02 7.79 0.59
C PHE A 98 -3.86 8.94 0.03
N THR A 99 -4.35 8.77 -1.21
CA THR A 99 -5.20 9.76 -1.90
C THR A 99 -6.47 10.03 -1.10
N VAL A 100 -7.12 8.98 -0.61
CA VAL A 100 -8.35 9.07 0.19
C VAL A 100 -8.10 9.75 1.52
N LEU A 101 -7.01 9.41 2.21
CA LEU A 101 -6.64 10.06 3.45
C LEU A 101 -6.48 11.57 3.24
N ILE A 102 -5.76 11.98 2.20
CA ILE A 102 -5.61 13.40 1.84
C ILE A 102 -6.97 14.03 1.49
N GLY A 103 -7.78 13.37 0.67
CA GLY A 103 -9.09 13.88 0.27
C GLY A 103 -10.01 14.12 1.48
N VAL A 104 -10.06 13.19 2.44
CA VAL A 104 -10.84 13.35 3.67
C VAL A 104 -10.34 14.54 4.50
N LEU A 105 -9.02 14.75 4.56
CA LEU A 105 -8.43 15.91 5.27
C LEU A 105 -8.78 17.25 4.60
N VAL A 106 -8.81 17.29 3.27
CA VAL A 106 -9.20 18.48 2.50
C VAL A 106 -10.69 18.79 2.68
N VAL A 107 -11.56 17.78 2.50
CA VAL A 107 -13.03 17.93 2.55
C VAL A 107 -13.52 18.32 3.95
N ARG A 108 -12.88 17.85 5.02
CA ARG A 108 -13.24 18.23 6.41
C ARG A 108 -12.87 19.66 6.80
N GLY A 109 -12.43 20.50 5.85
CA GLY A 109 -12.28 21.94 6.10
C GLY A 109 -11.01 22.33 6.85
N LEU A 110 -9.95 21.52 6.80
CA LEU A 110 -8.57 21.99 7.11
C LEU A 110 -8.01 22.91 6.00
N SER A 111 -8.86 23.38 5.08
CA SER A 111 -8.62 24.17 3.86
C SER A 111 -8.00 25.56 4.06
N ARG A 112 -7.66 25.96 5.30
CA ARG A 112 -6.62 26.99 5.47
C ARG A 112 -5.30 26.30 5.20
N SER A 113 -4.69 26.49 4.04
CA SER A 113 -3.43 25.86 3.58
C SER A 113 -2.39 25.60 4.69
N THR A 114 -2.26 26.51 5.66
CA THR A 114 -1.42 26.39 6.86
C THR A 114 -1.78 25.19 7.77
N ARG A 115 -3.07 24.88 7.96
CA ARG A 115 -3.56 23.75 8.77
C ARG A 115 -3.46 22.40 8.08
N LEU A 116 -3.68 22.35 6.76
CA LEU A 116 -3.44 21.13 5.98
C LEU A 116 -1.94 20.80 5.96
N ALA A 117 -1.09 21.80 5.70
CA ALA A 117 0.35 21.65 5.77
C ALA A 117 0.79 21.23 7.18
N SER A 118 0.32 21.89 8.24
CA SER A 118 0.69 21.52 9.62
C SER A 118 0.17 20.14 10.01
N PHE A 119 -0.99 19.70 9.54
CA PHE A 119 -1.53 18.37 9.84
C PHE A 119 -0.87 17.27 9.02
N VAL A 120 -0.57 17.50 7.75
CA VAL A 120 0.25 16.57 6.95
C VAL A 120 1.65 16.49 7.55
N TYR A 121 2.22 17.61 7.99
CA TYR A 121 3.51 17.65 8.67
C TYR A 121 3.44 16.98 10.05
N GLU A 122 2.36 17.14 10.82
CA GLU A 122 2.18 16.49 12.12
C GLU A 122 1.79 15.02 12.02
N ALA A 123 1.09 14.60 10.97
CA ALA A 123 0.85 13.20 10.66
C ALA A 123 2.13 12.54 10.16
N THR A 124 2.93 13.25 9.36
CA THR A 124 4.21 12.74 8.82
C THR A 124 5.32 12.74 9.86
N ASP A 125 5.31 13.74 10.74
CA ASP A 125 6.30 13.99 11.78
C ASP A 125 5.65 14.01 13.17
N ALA A 126 4.74 13.04 13.40
CA ALA A 126 4.15 12.78 14.71
C ALA A 126 5.24 12.57 15.79
N HIS A 127 6.45 12.21 15.35
CA HIS A 127 7.63 12.05 16.17
C HIS A 127 8.25 13.39 16.64
N LEU A 128 8.41 14.39 15.77
CA LEU A 128 8.83 15.74 16.17
C LEU A 128 7.78 16.40 17.06
N ALA A 129 6.50 16.30 16.71
CA ALA A 129 5.41 16.84 17.52
C ALA A 129 5.37 16.19 18.92
N LYS A 130 5.70 14.90 19.02
CA LYS A 130 5.83 14.19 20.30
C LYS A 130 7.12 14.54 21.04
N ARG A 131 8.27 14.74 20.37
CA ARG A 131 9.51 15.28 20.97
C ARG A 131 9.33 16.70 21.50
N MET A 132 8.62 17.55 20.76
CA MET A 132 8.28 18.91 21.16
C MET A 132 7.30 18.90 22.32
N ARG A 133 6.34 17.96 22.34
CA ARG A 133 5.50 17.71 23.51
C ARG A 133 6.31 17.19 24.69
N ASP A 134 7.20 16.23 24.54
CA ASP A 134 8.02 15.69 25.64
C ASP A 134 8.93 16.78 26.24
N LYS A 135 9.48 17.69 25.42
CA LYS A 135 10.14 18.92 25.90
C LYS A 135 9.20 19.91 26.61
N LYS A 136 7.92 19.95 26.23
CA LYS A 136 6.90 20.81 26.84
C LYS A 136 6.27 20.18 28.10
N LEU A 137 6.31 18.86 28.23
CA LEU A 137 5.80 18.08 29.35
C LEU A 137 6.71 18.16 30.58
N GLU A 138 7.99 18.52 30.42
CA GLU A 138 8.86 18.89 31.55
C GLU A 138 8.41 20.20 32.23
N GLN A 139 7.53 21.00 31.62
CA GLN A 139 7.09 22.31 32.15
C GLN A 139 5.58 22.43 32.42
N GLN A 140 4.76 21.42 32.06
CA GLN A 140 3.32 21.52 32.22
C GLN A 140 2.69 20.18 32.58
N SER A 141 3.14 19.63 33.72
CA SER A 141 2.34 18.68 34.49
C SER A 141 1.19 19.41 35.17
N ALA A 142 0.03 19.47 34.51
CA ALA A 142 -1.30 19.49 35.13
C ALA A 142 -2.37 19.73 34.05
N VAL A 143 -3.56 19.21 34.32
CA VAL A 143 -4.84 19.39 33.59
C VAL A 143 -5.20 18.26 32.62
N ILE A 144 -6.05 17.37 33.15
CA ILE A 144 -6.83 16.33 32.48
C ILE A 144 -7.99 16.98 31.70
N SER A 145 -8.30 16.52 30.47
CA SER A 145 -9.57 16.87 29.80
C SER A 145 -9.93 15.93 28.63
N PRO A 146 -11.19 15.90 28.16
CA PRO A 146 -11.95 14.69 27.85
C PRO A 146 -12.08 14.51 26.33
N GLY A 147 -11.15 13.79 25.70
CA GLY A 147 -11.08 13.68 24.23
C GLY A 147 -11.55 12.36 23.61
N LYS A 148 -11.88 11.34 24.41
CA LYS A 148 -11.90 9.94 23.94
C LYS A 148 -13.03 9.61 22.94
N LYS A 149 -14.21 10.22 23.03
CA LYS A 149 -15.39 9.83 22.21
C LYS A 149 -15.37 10.32 20.76
N LYS A 150 -14.69 11.44 20.44
CA LYS A 150 -14.70 12.03 19.08
C LYS A 150 -13.68 11.36 18.14
N THR A 151 -12.49 11.02 18.67
CA THR A 151 -11.41 10.36 17.91
C THR A 151 -11.73 8.91 17.56
N GLU A 152 -12.46 8.18 18.41
CA GLU A 152 -12.87 6.80 18.15
C GLU A 152 -13.93 6.70 17.03
N ALA A 153 -14.84 7.67 16.94
CA ALA A 153 -15.84 7.73 15.86
C ALA A 153 -15.20 8.06 14.50
N GLU A 154 -14.26 8.99 14.46
CA GLU A 154 -13.50 9.36 13.25
C GLU A 154 -12.63 8.19 12.75
N ALA A 155 -11.94 7.48 13.66
CA ALA A 155 -11.15 6.29 13.31
C ALA A 155 -12.02 5.15 12.76
N SER A 156 -13.23 4.98 13.30
CA SER A 156 -14.21 4.00 12.80
C SER A 156 -14.70 4.34 11.39
N TYR A 157 -14.92 5.63 11.09
CA TYR A 157 -15.31 6.08 9.76
C TYR A 157 -14.22 5.82 8.71
N VAL A 158 -12.97 6.21 9.00
CA VAL A 158 -11.83 5.97 8.09
C VAL A 158 -11.65 4.48 7.85
N ARG A 159 -11.70 3.65 8.90
CA ARG A 159 -11.57 2.19 8.75
C ARG A 159 -12.67 1.60 7.87
N ARG A 160 -13.92 2.03 8.05
CA ARG A 160 -15.05 1.59 7.20
C ARG A 160 -14.88 2.02 5.75
N MET A 161 -14.40 3.25 5.53
CA MET A 161 -14.13 3.76 4.20
C MET A 161 -13.03 2.94 3.50
N LEU A 162 -11.92 2.66 4.18
CA LEU A 162 -10.84 1.84 3.64
C LEU A 162 -11.29 0.41 3.29
N ILE A 163 -12.11 -0.21 4.14
CA ILE A 163 -12.69 -1.53 3.85
C ILE A 163 -13.61 -1.47 2.62
N SER A 164 -14.43 -0.43 2.51
CA SER A 164 -15.31 -0.25 1.35
C SER A 164 -14.51 -0.10 0.05
N LEU A 165 -13.47 0.73 0.06
CA LEU A 165 -12.60 0.94 -1.09
C LEU A 165 -11.90 -0.33 -1.54
N PHE A 166 -11.35 -1.09 -0.59
CA PHE A 166 -10.74 -2.38 -0.89
C PHE A 166 -11.73 -3.31 -1.60
N ASN A 167 -12.97 -3.40 -1.09
CA ASN A 167 -13.99 -4.25 -1.67
C ASN A 167 -14.44 -3.77 -3.07
N ILE A 168 -14.55 -2.46 -3.27
CA ILE A 168 -14.90 -1.86 -4.57
C ILE A 168 -13.80 -2.12 -5.60
N THR A 169 -12.53 -1.87 -5.26
CA THR A 169 -11.39 -2.11 -6.16
C THR A 169 -11.33 -3.57 -6.59
N LEU A 170 -11.40 -4.51 -5.64
CA LEU A 170 -11.37 -5.93 -5.93
C LEU A 170 -12.54 -6.37 -6.83
N SER A 171 -13.73 -5.80 -6.59
CA SER A 171 -14.92 -6.09 -7.40
C SER A 171 -14.78 -5.58 -8.84
N ILE A 172 -14.31 -4.34 -9.01
CA ILE A 172 -14.11 -3.73 -10.33
C ILE A 172 -13.05 -4.48 -11.12
N GLU A 173 -11.94 -4.85 -10.48
CA GLU A 173 -10.86 -5.62 -11.11
C GLU A 173 -11.35 -7.02 -11.52
N ALA A 174 -12.10 -7.71 -10.67
CA ALA A 174 -12.66 -9.02 -10.99
C ALA A 174 -13.65 -8.96 -12.17
N VAL A 175 -14.55 -7.98 -12.17
CA VAL A 175 -15.50 -7.77 -13.28
C VAL A 175 -14.75 -7.41 -14.56
N GLY A 176 -13.78 -6.50 -14.50
CA GLY A 176 -12.96 -6.10 -15.64
C GLY A 176 -12.14 -7.26 -16.22
N ALA A 177 -11.50 -8.05 -15.36
CA ALA A 177 -10.74 -9.24 -15.78
C ALA A 177 -11.65 -10.29 -16.42
N THR A 178 -12.84 -10.54 -15.85
CA THR A 178 -13.82 -11.47 -16.41
C THR A 178 -14.32 -10.98 -17.77
N LEU A 179 -14.68 -9.70 -17.89
CA LEU A 179 -15.13 -9.10 -19.14
C LEU A 179 -14.05 -9.20 -20.23
N LEU A 180 -12.81 -8.82 -19.90
CA LEU A 180 -11.68 -8.90 -20.83
C LEU A 180 -11.39 -10.34 -21.25
N PHE A 181 -11.48 -11.29 -20.33
CA PHE A 181 -11.31 -12.72 -20.65
C PHE A 181 -12.34 -13.17 -21.70
N PHE A 182 -13.63 -12.88 -21.49
CA PHE A 182 -14.68 -13.24 -22.45
C PHE A 182 -14.55 -12.53 -23.80
N VAL A 183 -14.20 -11.23 -23.80
CA VAL A 183 -14.03 -10.45 -25.03
C VAL A 183 -12.82 -10.92 -25.83
N CYS A 184 -11.68 -11.14 -25.18
CA CYS A 184 -10.47 -11.66 -25.85
C CYS A 184 -10.68 -13.10 -26.34
N GLN A 185 -11.34 -13.96 -25.57
CA GLN A 185 -11.63 -15.32 -26.00
C GLN A 185 -12.50 -15.32 -27.27
N LYS A 186 -13.53 -14.46 -27.34
CA LYS A 186 -14.33 -14.30 -28.55
C LYS A 186 -13.53 -13.75 -29.73
N ARG A 187 -12.60 -12.80 -29.52
CA ARG A 187 -11.73 -12.30 -30.59
C ARG A 187 -10.77 -13.35 -31.14
N ILE A 188 -10.16 -14.15 -30.25
CA ILE A 188 -9.25 -15.23 -30.66
C ILE A 188 -10.01 -16.30 -31.45
N VAL A 189 -11.18 -16.72 -30.97
CA VAL A 189 -12.04 -17.66 -31.71
C VAL A 189 -12.50 -17.08 -33.05
N PHE A 190 -12.81 -15.79 -33.12
CA PHE A 190 -13.21 -15.12 -34.37
C PHE A 190 -12.05 -14.99 -35.36
N GLN A 191 -10.82 -14.83 -34.88
CA GLN A 191 -9.62 -14.75 -35.72
C GLN A 191 -9.24 -16.13 -36.28
N GLU A 192 -9.33 -17.19 -35.48
CA GLU A 192 -9.18 -18.59 -35.91
C GLU A 192 -10.28 -18.99 -36.92
N LEU A 193 -11.55 -18.60 -36.68
CA LEU A 193 -12.65 -18.89 -37.64
C LEU A 193 -12.46 -18.17 -38.98
N ARG A 194 -11.85 -16.97 -38.99
CA ARG A 194 -11.57 -16.22 -40.22
C ARG A 194 -10.42 -16.81 -41.04
N ILE A 195 -9.51 -17.55 -40.41
CA ILE A 195 -8.40 -18.27 -41.07
C ILE A 195 -8.88 -19.62 -41.61
N VAL A 196 -9.91 -20.22 -41.01
CA VAL A 196 -10.51 -21.48 -41.48
C VAL A 196 -11.56 -21.27 -42.59
N PHE A 197 -12.14 -20.07 -42.72
CA PHE A 197 -13.14 -19.72 -43.74
C PHE A 197 -12.59 -18.87 -44.91
N PHE A 198 -11.27 -18.84 -45.10
CA PHE A 198 -10.61 -18.29 -46.29
C PHE A 198 -9.58 -19.28 -46.82
#